data_AF-A0AA96FCU7-F1
#
_entry.id   AF-A0AA96FCU7-F1
#
_cell.length_a   1.000
_cell.length_b   1.000
_cell.length_c   1.000
_cell.angle_alpha   90.00
_cell.angle_beta   90.00
_cell.angle_gamma   90.00
#
_symmetry.space_group_name_H-M   'P 1'
#
loop_
_entity.id
_entity.type
_entity.pdbx_description
1 polymer ?
#
loop_
_entity_poly.entity_id
_entity_poly.type
_entity_poly.pdbx_seq_one_letter_code
_entity_poly.pdbx_strand_id
1 'polypeptide(L)'
;MTMPRRRVLASVGVLALVILLAIGLVLGARHRDAIAWRESVQALTDAVAACESAQSSMVIALDAGQARLAREGLPPDAAEVAGLAALVDDAAALADECTAAPAHTAAANEAVAASLEDAGSRMRDLGLRLAEARASVDAAQAAYELDAARSAFQQAVVEAQSAVRDAQGLLQSSQGEVADDAALSALSDAISAVGSAAGPPPADADAAWFASRQGVLAKALQTLADASTQVESSRQAWSAAQATAPRAGGGSGSSSSSTTAPGGWSDFDVSVADPSAFCAALDSARTGAGSPALTSCVASDAQSAHAIEMAQAGSIWHTGNENIVGYSDTVSSLMAAFMASSTHRALILTDGRQATAQVGCAWRHDWGANAQGATYDYSQIYCSARFDS
;
A
#
# COMPACT_ATOMS: atom_id res chain seq x y z
N MET A 1 6.47 54.17 -105.08
CA MET A 1 6.74 54.72 -103.74
C MET A 1 7.68 53.77 -103.00
N THR A 2 8.98 54.05 -103.03
CA THR A 2 10.01 53.29 -102.30
C THR A 2 10.22 53.95 -100.93
N MET A 3 9.78 53.31 -99.85
CA MET A 3 10.08 53.80 -98.51
C MET A 3 11.60 53.78 -98.27
N PRO A 4 12.18 54.81 -97.61
CA PRO A 4 13.61 54.89 -97.37
C PRO A 4 14.06 53.80 -96.37
N ARG A 5 14.79 52.80 -96.89
CA ARG A 5 15.32 51.61 -96.16
C ARG A 5 16.05 51.95 -94.84
N ARG A 6 16.55 53.17 -94.66
CA ARG A 6 17.21 53.63 -93.42
C ARG A 6 16.26 53.82 -92.23
N ARG A 7 14.97 54.16 -92.44
CA ARG A 7 14.01 54.34 -91.34
C ARG A 7 13.46 53.01 -90.80
N VAL A 8 13.43 51.98 -91.65
CA VAL A 8 12.99 50.62 -91.27
C VAL A 8 14.06 49.89 -90.45
N LEU A 9 15.35 50.09 -90.75
CA LEU A 9 16.45 49.47 -89.99
C LEU A 9 16.61 50.05 -88.58
N ALA A 10 16.39 51.36 -88.40
CA ALA A 10 16.46 52.01 -87.09
C ALA A 10 15.32 51.58 -86.15
N SER A 11 14.10 51.42 -86.67
CA SER A 11 12.95 50.95 -85.88
C SER A 11 13.04 49.46 -85.51
N VAL A 12 13.59 48.61 -86.39
CA VAL A 12 13.84 47.19 -86.08
C VAL A 12 14.93 47.03 -85.02
N GLY A 13 15.99 47.86 -85.06
CA GLY A 13 17.06 47.85 -84.04
C GLY A 13 16.59 48.26 -82.64
N VAL A 14 15.73 49.28 -82.54
CA VAL A 14 15.15 49.71 -81.25
C VAL A 14 14.19 48.66 -80.69
N LEU A 15 13.35 48.05 -81.54
CA LEU A 15 12.44 46.98 -81.13
C LEU A 15 13.22 45.75 -80.61
N ALA A 16 14.30 45.36 -81.29
CA ALA A 16 15.16 44.26 -80.86
C ALA A 16 15.82 44.56 -79.50
N LEU A 17 16.27 45.79 -79.24
CA LEU A 17 16.86 46.18 -77.96
C LEU A 17 15.82 46.14 -76.81
N VAL A 18 14.60 46.63 -77.05
CA VAL A 18 13.51 46.59 -76.07
C VAL A 18 13.11 45.14 -75.74
N ILE A 19 13.06 44.27 -76.75
CA ILE A 19 12.79 42.83 -76.57
C ILE A 19 13.91 42.19 -75.72
N LEU A 20 15.18 42.48 -76.01
CA LEU A 20 16.31 41.93 -75.24
C LEU A 20 16.33 42.44 -73.78
N LEU A 21 15.99 43.71 -73.54
CA LEU A 21 15.84 44.26 -72.19
C LEU A 21 14.68 43.62 -71.44
N ALA A 22 13.53 43.43 -72.09
CA ALA A 22 12.38 42.74 -71.51
C ALA A 22 12.70 41.27 -71.18
N ILE A 23 13.39 40.56 -72.08
CA ILE A 23 13.87 39.19 -71.84
C ILE A 23 14.86 39.16 -70.66
N GLY A 24 15.81 40.10 -70.60
CA GLY A 24 16.76 40.21 -69.50
C GLY A 24 16.11 40.46 -68.13
N LEU A 25 15.09 41.32 -68.07
CA LEU A 25 14.31 41.57 -66.86
C LEU A 25 13.51 40.33 -66.42
N VAL A 26 12.90 39.61 -67.37
CA VAL A 26 12.15 38.38 -67.09
C VAL A 26 13.08 37.26 -66.61
N LEU A 27 14.26 37.10 -67.24
CA LEU A 27 15.25 36.10 -66.82
C LEU A 27 15.85 36.44 -65.45
N GLY A 28 16.13 37.72 -65.18
CA GLY A 28 16.62 38.18 -63.88
C GLY A 28 15.58 38.08 -62.76
N ALA A 29 14.29 38.23 -63.05
CA ALA A 29 13.21 37.96 -62.11
C ALA A 29 13.12 36.45 -61.81
N ARG A 30 13.08 35.60 -62.85
CA ARG A 30 13.07 34.14 -62.70
C ARG A 30 14.28 33.60 -61.93
N HIS A 31 15.45 34.19 -62.11
CA HIS A 31 16.65 33.80 -61.36
C HIS A 31 16.53 34.14 -59.86
N ARG A 32 16.00 35.32 -59.52
CA ARG A 32 15.73 35.72 -58.12
C ARG A 32 14.67 34.82 -57.48
N ASP A 33 13.59 34.52 -58.20
CA ASP A 33 12.54 33.61 -57.72
C ASP A 33 13.09 32.19 -57.49
N ALA A 34 13.99 31.71 -58.35
CA ALA A 34 14.65 30.42 -58.18
C ALA A 34 15.60 30.38 -56.97
N ILE A 35 16.30 31.48 -56.67
CA ILE A 35 17.13 31.59 -55.45
C ILE A 35 16.24 31.59 -54.21
N ALA A 36 15.23 32.48 -54.17
CA ALA A 36 14.29 32.57 -53.05
C ALA A 36 13.58 31.24 -52.78
N TRP A 37 13.18 30.52 -53.83
CA TRP A 37 12.61 29.18 -53.67
C TRP A 37 13.61 28.20 -53.05
N ARG A 38 14.86 28.14 -53.51
CA ARG A 38 15.88 27.25 -52.91
C ARG A 38 16.15 27.57 -51.45
N GLU A 39 16.26 28.85 -51.10
CA GLU A 39 16.42 29.30 -49.71
C GLU A 39 15.21 28.88 -48.86
N SER A 40 13.99 29.02 -49.37
CA SER A 40 12.77 28.58 -48.68
C SER A 40 12.69 27.06 -48.50
N VAL A 41 13.21 26.27 -49.45
CA VAL A 41 13.29 24.80 -49.33
C VAL A 41 14.28 24.40 -48.25
N GLN A 42 15.42 25.10 -48.15
CA GLN A 42 16.39 24.87 -47.08
C GLN A 42 15.79 25.21 -45.72
N ALA A 43 15.15 26.38 -45.58
CA ALA A 43 14.48 26.78 -44.33
C ALA A 43 13.40 25.77 -43.90
N LEU A 44 12.59 25.28 -44.86
CA LEU A 44 11.63 24.21 -44.59
C LEU A 44 12.30 22.92 -44.12
N THR A 45 13.42 22.52 -44.75
CA THR A 45 14.16 21.31 -44.37
C THR A 45 14.71 21.44 -42.94
N ASP A 46 15.25 22.60 -42.58
CA ASP A 46 15.75 22.89 -41.23
C ASP A 46 14.60 22.86 -40.20
N ALA A 47 13.43 23.42 -40.56
CA ALA A 47 12.24 23.39 -39.71
C ALA A 47 11.69 21.97 -39.50
N VAL A 48 11.66 21.13 -40.54
CA VAL A 48 11.30 19.70 -40.43
C VAL A 48 12.25 19.00 -39.48
N ALA A 49 13.57 19.14 -39.66
CA ALA A 49 14.56 18.50 -38.81
C ALA A 49 14.46 18.96 -37.34
N ALA A 50 14.21 20.24 -37.10
CA ALA A 50 13.99 20.77 -35.75
C ALA A 50 12.69 20.23 -35.11
N CYS A 51 11.61 20.12 -35.87
CA CYS A 51 10.36 19.53 -35.42
C CYS A 51 10.54 18.04 -35.09
N GLU A 52 11.14 17.25 -35.99
CA GLU A 52 11.42 15.82 -35.76
C GLU A 52 12.28 15.60 -34.50
N SER A 53 13.26 16.46 -34.25
CA SER A 53 14.06 16.41 -33.01
C SER A 53 13.22 16.69 -31.77
N ALA A 54 12.26 17.63 -31.84
CA ALA A 54 11.34 17.92 -30.74
C ALA A 54 10.36 16.76 -30.52
N GLN A 55 9.81 16.19 -31.60
CA GLN A 55 8.95 15.01 -31.59
C GLN A 55 9.66 13.82 -30.93
N SER A 56 10.89 13.51 -31.36
CA SER A 56 11.66 12.40 -30.78
C SER A 56 11.89 12.58 -29.28
N SER A 57 12.19 13.81 -28.82
CA SER A 57 12.36 14.09 -27.39
C SER A 57 11.05 13.96 -26.61
N MET A 58 9.94 14.44 -27.18
CA MET A 58 8.60 14.31 -26.59
C MET A 58 8.17 12.85 -26.49
N VAL A 59 8.39 12.03 -27.53
CA VAL A 59 8.04 10.59 -27.53
C VAL A 59 8.80 9.84 -26.43
N ILE A 60 10.08 10.15 -26.20
CA ILE A 60 10.83 9.57 -25.07
C ILE A 60 10.17 9.94 -23.73
N ALA A 61 9.73 11.19 -23.56
CA ALA A 61 9.03 11.63 -22.35
C ALA A 61 7.64 10.98 -22.21
N LEU A 62 6.92 10.79 -23.32
CA LEU A 62 5.64 10.10 -23.41
C LEU A 62 5.78 8.64 -22.96
N ASP A 63 6.73 7.89 -23.52
CA ASP A 63 7.01 6.50 -23.14
C ASP A 63 7.33 6.38 -21.65
N ALA A 64 8.13 7.33 -21.13
CA ALA A 64 8.45 7.37 -19.71
C ALA A 64 7.24 7.72 -18.82
N GLY A 65 6.33 8.57 -19.30
CA GLY A 65 5.06 8.90 -18.64
C GLY A 65 4.10 7.71 -18.61
N GLN A 66 3.93 7.02 -19.74
CA GLN A 66 3.13 5.80 -19.83
C GLN A 66 3.67 4.68 -18.93
N ALA A 67 5.00 4.47 -18.97
CA ALA A 67 5.65 3.51 -18.09
C ALA A 67 5.46 3.86 -16.61
N ARG A 68 5.35 5.16 -16.27
CA ARG A 68 5.06 5.59 -14.89
C ARG A 68 3.61 5.34 -14.50
N LEU A 69 2.64 5.60 -15.38
CA LEU A 69 1.22 5.33 -15.15
C LEU A 69 0.94 3.83 -14.99
N ALA A 70 1.70 2.98 -15.67
CA ALA A 70 1.60 1.52 -15.55
C ALA A 70 2.12 0.98 -14.21
N ARG A 71 2.88 1.77 -13.43
CA ARG A 71 3.34 1.34 -12.09
C ARG A 71 2.24 1.54 -11.06
N GLU A 72 2.00 0.49 -10.30
CA GLU A 72 1.13 0.52 -9.13
C GLU A 72 1.73 1.37 -8.01
N GLY A 73 0.88 1.98 -7.18
CA GLY A 73 1.33 2.66 -5.96
C GLY A 73 0.40 3.78 -5.50
N LEU A 74 -0.07 4.61 -6.43
CA LEU A 74 -1.07 5.63 -6.14
C LEU A 74 -2.45 5.19 -6.66
N PRO A 75 -3.54 5.62 -6.00
CA PRO A 75 -4.87 5.53 -6.57
C PRO A 75 -4.94 6.17 -7.96
N PRO A 76 -5.66 5.57 -8.93
CA PRO A 76 -5.75 6.12 -10.28
C PRO A 76 -6.47 7.47 -10.35
N ASP A 77 -7.24 7.83 -9.31
CA ASP A 77 -7.94 9.09 -9.14
C ASP A 77 -7.12 10.16 -8.39
N ALA A 78 -5.87 9.86 -8.00
CA ALA A 78 -4.96 10.86 -7.46
C ALA A 78 -4.73 11.98 -8.50
N ALA A 79 -4.78 13.23 -8.06
CA ALA A 79 -4.74 14.40 -8.95
C ALA A 79 -3.47 14.43 -9.83
N GLU A 80 -2.34 14.00 -9.28
CA GLU A 80 -1.06 13.90 -9.97
C GLU A 80 -1.08 12.83 -11.06
N VAL A 81 -1.73 11.68 -10.81
CA VAL A 81 -1.88 10.59 -11.79
C VAL A 81 -2.80 11.01 -12.92
N ALA A 82 -3.94 11.63 -12.59
CA ALA A 82 -4.87 12.17 -13.58
C ALA A 82 -4.21 13.29 -14.43
N GLY A 83 -3.42 14.16 -13.80
CA GLY A 83 -2.66 15.20 -14.49
C GLY A 83 -1.62 14.64 -15.46
N LEU A 84 -0.88 13.59 -15.06
CA LEU A 84 0.06 12.91 -15.96
C LEU A 84 -0.66 12.20 -17.12
N ALA A 85 -1.80 11.55 -16.86
CA ALA A 85 -2.59 10.88 -17.90
C ALA A 85 -3.08 11.86 -18.97
N ALA A 86 -3.58 13.03 -18.57
CA ALA A 86 -3.99 14.07 -19.52
C ALA A 86 -2.83 14.55 -20.42
N LEU A 87 -1.63 14.73 -19.85
CA LEU A 87 -0.45 15.13 -20.63
C LEU A 87 0.03 14.02 -21.59
N VAL A 88 -0.11 12.76 -21.18
CA VAL A 88 0.18 11.59 -22.04
C VAL A 88 -0.77 11.57 -23.24
N ASP A 89 -2.07 11.84 -23.03
CA ASP A 89 -3.06 11.92 -24.10
C ASP A 89 -2.77 13.09 -25.06
N ASP A 90 -2.46 14.28 -24.52
CA ASP A 90 -2.07 15.46 -25.31
C ASP A 90 -0.82 15.17 -26.16
N ALA A 91 0.16 14.45 -25.62
CA ALA A 91 1.41 14.13 -26.32
C ALA A 91 1.22 13.08 -27.41
N ALA A 92 0.35 12.08 -27.16
CA ALA A 92 -0.03 11.10 -28.16
C ALA A 92 -0.73 11.76 -29.35
N ALA A 93 -1.56 12.78 -29.12
CA ALA A 93 -2.25 13.52 -30.18
C ALA A 93 -1.30 14.30 -31.10
N LEU A 94 -0.16 14.77 -30.58
CA LEU A 94 0.85 15.53 -31.34
C LEU A 94 1.91 14.62 -32.01
N ALA A 95 1.91 13.32 -31.74
CA ALA A 95 3.04 12.44 -32.05
C ALA A 95 3.41 12.34 -33.54
N ASP A 96 2.57 12.78 -34.49
CA ASP A 96 2.78 12.63 -35.94
C ASP A 96 2.80 13.97 -36.73
N GLU A 97 2.93 15.13 -36.07
CA GLU A 97 2.76 16.45 -36.73
C GLU A 97 3.96 16.98 -37.55
N CYS A 98 5.14 16.35 -37.50
CA CYS A 98 6.37 16.95 -38.06
C CYS A 98 6.67 16.62 -39.54
N THR A 99 5.69 16.15 -40.31
CA THR A 99 5.91 15.78 -41.72
C THR A 99 5.46 16.88 -42.68
N ALA A 100 6.35 17.28 -43.60
CA ALA A 100 6.03 18.24 -44.65
C ALA A 100 6.85 18.01 -45.93
N ALA A 101 6.27 18.35 -47.08
CA ALA A 101 6.95 18.33 -48.37
C ALA A 101 7.08 19.75 -48.94
N PRO A 102 8.14 20.04 -49.74
CA PRO A 102 8.28 21.33 -50.40
C PRO A 102 7.10 21.69 -51.31
N ALA A 103 6.59 22.89 -51.15
CA ALA A 103 5.57 23.49 -52.01
C ALA A 103 6.18 24.14 -53.26
N HIS A 104 5.29 24.51 -54.19
CA HIS A 104 5.67 25.12 -55.48
C HIS A 104 6.07 26.60 -55.39
N THR A 105 5.97 27.24 -54.22
CA THR A 105 6.29 28.67 -54.02
C THR A 105 7.04 28.89 -52.71
N ALA A 106 7.87 29.94 -52.66
CA ALA A 106 8.64 30.29 -51.46
C ALA A 106 7.73 30.65 -50.27
N ALA A 107 6.71 31.47 -50.50
CA ALA A 107 5.76 31.88 -49.45
C ALA A 107 4.99 30.69 -48.84
N ALA A 108 4.69 29.65 -49.62
CA ALA A 108 4.05 28.44 -49.08
C ALA A 108 5.02 27.62 -48.22
N ASN A 109 6.28 27.49 -48.63
CA ASN A 109 7.31 26.85 -47.81
C ASN A 109 7.53 27.59 -46.48
N GLU A 110 7.56 28.93 -46.51
CA GLU A 110 7.70 29.76 -45.31
C GLU A 110 6.52 29.58 -44.33
N ALA A 111 5.28 29.53 -44.83
CA ALA A 111 4.11 29.30 -44.00
C ALA A 111 4.12 27.90 -43.34
N VAL A 112 4.55 26.88 -44.07
CA VAL A 112 4.71 25.51 -43.53
C VAL A 112 5.85 25.46 -42.52
N ALA A 113 6.98 26.09 -42.79
CA ALA A 113 8.10 26.18 -41.86
C ALA A 113 7.68 26.81 -40.53
N ALA A 114 6.95 27.92 -40.56
CA ALA A 114 6.41 28.57 -39.35
C ALA A 114 5.45 27.65 -38.56
N SER A 115 4.62 26.86 -39.24
CA SER A 115 3.74 25.89 -38.58
C SER A 115 4.53 24.75 -37.91
N LEU A 116 5.61 24.29 -38.52
CA LEU A 116 6.50 23.27 -37.94
C LEU A 116 7.29 23.80 -36.75
N GLU A 117 7.71 25.06 -36.79
CA GLU A 117 8.34 25.74 -35.66
C GLU A 117 7.38 25.85 -34.46
N ASP A 118 6.11 26.20 -34.69
CA ASP A 118 5.06 26.22 -33.66
C ASP A 118 4.84 24.82 -33.08
N ALA A 119 4.62 23.81 -33.94
CA ALA A 119 4.46 22.42 -33.51
C ALA A 119 5.66 21.92 -32.69
N GLY A 120 6.89 22.17 -33.16
CA GLY A 120 8.11 21.82 -32.44
C GLY A 120 8.28 22.58 -31.12
N SER A 121 7.74 23.80 -30.99
CA SER A 121 7.68 24.52 -29.71
C SER A 121 6.70 23.87 -28.74
N ARG A 122 5.49 23.51 -29.21
CA ARG A 122 4.49 22.80 -28.39
C ARG A 122 4.99 21.46 -27.89
N MET A 123 5.65 20.68 -28.75
CA MET A 123 6.23 19.38 -28.38
C MET A 123 7.32 19.51 -27.30
N ARG A 124 8.17 20.53 -27.38
CA ARG A 124 9.20 20.79 -26.36
C ARG A 124 8.59 21.18 -25.01
N ASP A 125 7.60 22.08 -25.01
CA ASP A 125 6.86 22.44 -23.80
C ASP A 125 6.20 21.22 -23.17
N LEU A 126 5.52 20.41 -23.98
CA LEU A 126 4.84 19.22 -23.51
C LEU A 126 5.80 18.15 -22.97
N GLY A 127 6.96 17.97 -23.61
CA GLY A 127 8.01 17.09 -23.10
C GLY A 127 8.54 17.52 -21.73
N LEU A 128 8.72 18.83 -21.49
CA LEU A 128 9.10 19.35 -20.18
C LEU A 128 7.99 19.12 -19.14
N ARG A 129 6.74 19.41 -19.49
CA ARG A 129 5.58 19.20 -18.61
C ARG A 129 5.38 17.73 -18.25
N LEU A 130 5.60 16.80 -19.18
CA LEU A 130 5.59 15.36 -18.91
C LEU A 130 6.67 14.97 -17.88
N ALA A 131 7.89 15.50 -18.02
CA ALA A 131 8.98 15.23 -17.08
C ALA A 131 8.68 15.79 -15.68
N GLU A 132 8.14 17.00 -15.59
CA GLU A 132 7.72 17.63 -14.33
C GLU A 132 6.55 16.88 -13.67
N ALA A 133 5.52 16.53 -14.44
CA ALA A 133 4.38 15.76 -13.95
C ALA A 133 4.83 14.39 -13.42
N ARG A 134 5.75 13.71 -14.13
CA ARG A 134 6.32 12.45 -13.64
C ARG A 134 7.02 12.61 -12.29
N ALA A 135 7.86 13.63 -12.16
CA ALA A 135 8.53 13.93 -10.89
C ALA A 135 7.52 14.22 -9.76
N SER A 136 6.41 14.90 -10.08
CA SER A 136 5.32 15.14 -9.13
C SER A 136 4.64 13.83 -8.69
N VAL A 137 4.36 12.91 -9.61
CA VAL A 137 3.80 11.58 -9.28
C VAL A 137 4.78 10.75 -8.44
N ASP A 138 6.08 10.81 -8.74
CA ASP A 138 7.12 10.13 -7.94
C ASP A 138 7.20 10.69 -6.51
N ALA A 139 7.12 12.02 -6.35
CA ALA A 139 7.08 12.66 -5.03
C ALA A 139 5.81 12.31 -4.24
N ALA A 140 4.65 12.32 -4.90
CA ALA A 140 3.38 11.94 -4.28
C ALA A 140 3.39 10.48 -3.81
N GLN A 141 3.95 9.56 -4.61
CA GLN A 141 4.14 8.16 -4.23
C GLN A 141 5.00 8.02 -2.97
N ALA A 142 6.16 8.70 -2.93
CA ALA A 142 7.05 8.64 -1.77
C ALA A 142 6.39 9.20 -0.50
N ALA A 143 5.59 10.25 -0.61
CA ALA A 143 4.81 10.81 0.50
C ALA A 143 3.75 9.82 0.99
N TYR A 144 3.03 9.16 0.07
CA TYR A 144 2.03 8.15 0.39
C TYR A 144 2.65 6.95 1.12
N GLU A 145 3.77 6.42 0.62
CA GLU A 145 4.50 5.31 1.27
C GLU A 145 4.99 5.67 2.67
N LEU A 146 5.48 6.90 2.86
CA LEU A 146 5.92 7.39 4.17
C LEU A 146 4.75 7.45 5.16
N ASP A 147 3.59 7.95 4.73
CA ASP A 147 2.41 8.04 5.59
C ASP A 147 1.86 6.65 5.97
N ALA A 148 1.84 5.73 5.00
CA ALA A 148 1.47 4.33 5.24
C ALA A 148 2.45 3.65 6.23
N ALA A 149 3.76 3.84 6.06
CA ALA A 149 4.76 3.28 6.95
C ALA A 149 4.67 3.85 8.38
N ARG A 150 4.42 5.16 8.51
CA ARG A 150 4.20 5.82 9.80
C ARG A 150 2.96 5.27 10.49
N SER A 151 1.85 5.16 9.78
CA SER A 151 0.58 4.63 10.31
C SER A 151 0.73 3.19 10.78
N ALA A 152 1.38 2.34 9.97
CA ALA A 152 1.66 0.96 10.35
C ALA A 152 2.56 0.85 11.59
N PHE A 153 3.60 1.70 11.71
CA PHE A 153 4.44 1.72 12.91
C PHE A 153 3.68 2.19 14.16
N GLN A 154 2.83 3.23 14.04
CA GLN A 154 1.99 3.69 15.15
C GLN A 154 1.03 2.60 15.64
N GLN A 155 0.42 1.85 14.72
CA GLN A 155 -0.43 0.71 15.07
C GLN A 155 0.36 -0.38 15.82
N ALA A 156 1.54 -0.75 15.32
CA ALA A 156 2.41 -1.73 15.99
C ALA A 156 2.84 -1.25 17.39
N VAL A 157 3.06 0.06 17.58
CA VAL A 157 3.35 0.63 18.91
C VAL A 157 2.16 0.52 19.85
N VAL A 158 0.92 0.73 19.39
CA VAL A 158 -0.28 0.55 20.21
C VAL A 158 -0.45 -0.90 20.65
N GLU A 159 -0.25 -1.85 19.73
CA GLU A 159 -0.26 -3.29 20.05
C GLU A 159 0.82 -3.65 21.07
N ALA A 160 2.04 -3.13 20.86
CA ALA A 160 3.15 -3.34 21.78
C ALA A 160 2.88 -2.79 23.18
N GLN A 161 2.23 -1.64 23.29
CA GLN A 161 1.82 -1.08 24.58
C GLN A 161 0.80 -1.97 25.29
N SER A 162 -0.09 -2.66 24.56
CA SER A 162 -1.00 -3.62 25.16
C SER A 162 -0.24 -4.82 25.72
N ALA A 163 0.64 -5.43 24.92
CA ALA A 163 1.46 -6.56 25.35
C ALA A 163 2.32 -6.20 26.59
N VAL A 164 2.86 -4.98 26.65
CA VAL A 164 3.59 -4.49 27.82
C VAL A 164 2.70 -4.39 29.06
N ARG A 165 1.45 -3.92 28.94
CA ARG A 165 0.51 -3.88 30.08
C ARG A 165 0.21 -5.29 30.60
N ASP A 166 -0.02 -6.24 29.71
CA ASP A 166 -0.30 -7.64 30.07
C ASP A 166 0.91 -8.27 30.78
N ALA A 167 2.12 -8.08 30.23
CA ALA A 167 3.37 -8.51 30.84
C ALA A 167 3.63 -7.86 32.21
N GLN A 168 3.31 -6.58 32.37
CA GLN A 168 3.40 -5.90 33.67
C GLN A 168 2.42 -6.49 34.69
N GLY A 169 1.21 -6.87 34.26
CA GLY A 169 0.24 -7.58 35.09
C GLY A 169 0.74 -8.95 35.53
N LEU A 170 1.34 -9.71 34.60
CA LEU A 170 1.97 -10.99 34.89
C LEU A 170 3.12 -10.86 35.90
N LEU A 171 3.99 -9.85 35.71
CA LEU A 171 5.10 -9.56 36.61
C LEU A 171 4.62 -9.25 38.04
N GLN A 172 3.55 -8.46 38.17
CA GLN A 172 2.98 -8.09 39.48
C GLN A 172 2.30 -9.28 40.16
N SER A 173 1.52 -10.07 39.42
CA SER A 173 0.79 -11.21 39.97
C SER A 173 1.67 -12.42 40.30
N SER A 174 2.90 -12.48 39.77
CA SER A 174 3.82 -13.61 39.98
C SER A 174 4.90 -13.34 41.04
N GLN A 175 4.87 -12.20 41.73
CA GLN A 175 5.89 -11.87 42.74
C GLN A 175 5.86 -12.85 43.92
N GLY A 176 6.99 -13.53 44.17
CA GLY A 176 7.12 -14.52 45.24
C GLY A 176 6.44 -15.87 44.95
N GLU A 177 5.81 -16.01 43.79
CA GLU A 177 5.11 -17.21 43.33
C GLU A 177 5.77 -17.84 42.10
N VAL A 178 7.09 -17.70 41.95
CA VAL A 178 7.88 -18.29 40.87
C VAL A 178 8.96 -19.21 41.45
N ALA A 179 9.35 -20.23 40.68
CA ALA A 179 10.42 -21.14 41.07
C ALA A 179 11.82 -20.57 40.78
N ASP A 180 11.91 -19.60 39.89
CA ASP A 180 13.13 -18.96 39.42
C ASP A 180 12.92 -17.45 39.25
N ASP A 181 13.62 -16.64 40.07
CA ASP A 181 13.59 -15.18 40.02
C ASP A 181 14.20 -14.62 38.72
N ALA A 182 15.06 -15.40 38.03
CA ALA A 182 15.62 -14.98 36.74
C ALA A 182 14.54 -14.82 35.66
N ALA A 183 13.43 -15.56 35.76
CA ALA A 183 12.29 -15.41 34.84
C ALA A 183 11.63 -14.03 34.99
N LEU A 184 11.47 -13.53 36.22
CA LEU A 184 10.93 -12.18 36.47
C LEU A 184 11.90 -11.10 35.96
N SER A 185 13.21 -11.30 36.14
CA SER A 185 14.22 -10.38 35.60
C SER A 185 14.17 -10.33 34.06
N ALA A 186 14.10 -11.49 33.40
CA ALA A 186 14.01 -11.58 31.95
C ALA A 186 12.76 -10.88 31.39
N LEU A 187 11.61 -11.04 32.07
CA LEU A 187 10.38 -10.35 31.70
C LEU A 187 10.52 -8.82 31.85
N SER A 188 11.14 -8.35 32.93
CA SER A 188 11.37 -6.92 33.13
C SER A 188 12.32 -6.31 32.08
N ASP A 189 13.36 -7.06 31.68
CA ASP A 189 14.27 -6.65 30.61
C ASP A 189 13.56 -6.61 29.25
N ALA A 190 12.71 -7.59 28.96
CA ALA A 190 11.94 -7.64 27.73
C ALA A 190 10.93 -6.48 27.62
N ILE A 191 10.25 -6.12 28.71
CA ILE A 191 9.39 -4.93 28.77
C ILE A 191 10.20 -3.66 28.40
N SER A 192 11.40 -3.50 28.97
CA SER A 192 12.28 -2.36 28.69
C SER A 192 12.76 -2.33 27.23
N ALA A 193 13.02 -3.50 26.64
CA ALA A 193 13.40 -3.63 25.24
C ALA A 193 12.28 -3.20 24.29
N VAL A 194 11.02 -3.57 24.59
CA VAL A 194 9.85 -3.12 23.81
C VAL A 194 9.67 -1.61 23.91
N GLY A 195 9.77 -1.04 25.12
CA GLY A 195 9.69 0.41 25.31
C GLY A 195 10.77 1.17 24.54
N SER A 196 11.99 0.63 24.49
CA SER A 196 13.07 1.17 23.67
C SER A 196 12.74 1.10 22.19
N ALA A 197 12.28 -0.06 21.70
CA ALA A 197 11.93 -0.28 20.30
C ALA A 197 10.76 0.62 19.83
N ALA A 198 9.79 0.89 20.69
CA ALA A 198 8.64 1.75 20.44
C ALA A 198 8.93 3.27 20.56
N GLY A 199 10.18 3.64 20.83
CA GLY A 199 10.60 5.04 20.98
C GLY A 199 10.23 5.93 19.78
N PRO A 200 10.12 7.26 20.00
CA PRO A 200 9.66 8.18 18.97
C PRO A 200 10.60 8.21 17.75
N PRO A 201 10.06 8.41 16.54
CA PRO A 201 10.89 8.57 15.35
C PRO A 201 11.71 9.87 15.40
N PRO A 202 12.91 9.90 14.79
CA PRO A 202 13.62 11.15 14.55
C PRO A 202 12.87 12.03 13.54
N ALA A 203 13.19 13.32 13.49
CA ALA A 203 12.49 14.30 12.65
C ALA A 203 12.63 14.02 11.14
N ASP A 204 13.72 13.36 10.74
CA ASP A 204 14.07 12.98 9.37
C ASP A 204 13.75 11.51 9.06
N ALA A 205 12.91 10.85 9.87
CA ALA A 205 12.50 9.47 9.63
C ALA A 205 11.78 9.32 8.28
N ASP A 206 12.35 8.48 7.42
CA ASP A 206 11.78 8.08 6.13
C ASP A 206 11.07 6.72 6.23
N ALA A 207 10.50 6.24 5.10
CA ALA A 207 9.78 4.97 5.05
C ALA A 207 10.69 3.78 5.42
N ALA A 208 11.98 3.83 5.04
CA ALA A 208 12.95 2.79 5.34
C ALA A 208 13.27 2.72 6.85
N TRP A 209 13.35 3.87 7.52
CA TRP A 209 13.49 3.93 8.97
C TRP A 209 12.30 3.25 9.67
N PHE A 210 11.07 3.56 9.26
CA PHE A 210 9.87 2.95 9.86
C PHE A 210 9.84 1.43 9.65
N ALA A 211 10.16 0.95 8.44
CA ALA A 211 10.22 -0.48 8.14
C ALA A 211 11.27 -1.21 8.99
N SER A 212 12.48 -0.65 9.09
CA SER A 212 13.53 -1.19 9.95
C SER A 212 13.10 -1.21 11.42
N ARG A 213 12.43 -0.15 11.87
CA ARG A 213 11.99 -0.03 13.26
C ARG A 213 10.89 -1.01 13.63
N GLN A 214 9.95 -1.28 12.72
CA GLN A 214 8.96 -2.34 12.90
C GLN A 214 9.63 -3.70 13.13
N GLY A 215 10.70 -4.03 12.39
CA GLY A 215 11.45 -5.28 12.59
C GLY A 215 12.08 -5.38 13.98
N VAL A 216 12.63 -4.27 14.50
CA VAL A 216 13.16 -4.22 15.87
C VAL A 216 12.05 -4.40 16.90
N LEU A 217 10.90 -3.74 16.71
CA LEU A 217 9.75 -3.86 17.60
C LEU A 217 9.17 -5.27 17.62
N ALA A 218 9.00 -5.90 16.46
CA ALA A 218 8.54 -7.28 16.35
C ALA A 218 9.45 -8.26 17.08
N LYS A 219 10.78 -8.11 16.96
CA LYS A 219 11.75 -8.93 17.69
C LYS A 219 11.65 -8.72 19.21
N ALA A 220 11.46 -7.48 19.65
CA ALA A 220 11.27 -7.17 21.07
C ALA A 220 9.98 -7.79 21.61
N LEU A 221 8.89 -7.76 20.84
CA LEU A 221 7.62 -8.42 21.19
C LEU A 221 7.74 -9.93 21.27
N GLN A 222 8.49 -10.56 20.36
CA GLN A 222 8.77 -12.00 20.48
C GLN A 222 9.54 -12.32 21.77
N THR A 223 10.54 -11.50 22.09
CA THR A 223 11.33 -11.66 23.33
C THR A 223 10.43 -11.48 24.57
N LEU A 224 9.49 -10.55 24.52
CA LEU A 224 8.49 -10.33 25.58
C LEU A 224 7.58 -11.55 25.75
N ALA A 225 7.06 -12.11 24.65
CA ALA A 225 6.22 -13.30 24.68
C ALA A 225 6.96 -14.51 25.26
N ASP A 226 8.20 -14.75 24.81
CA ASP A 226 9.03 -15.85 25.31
C ASP A 226 9.30 -15.72 26.83
N ALA A 227 9.58 -14.49 27.30
CA ALA A 227 9.80 -14.21 28.71
C ALA A 227 8.52 -14.39 29.55
N SER A 228 7.36 -13.99 29.03
CA SER A 228 6.07 -14.22 29.69
C SER A 228 5.80 -15.73 29.87
N THR A 229 6.03 -16.53 28.82
CA THR A 229 5.92 -18.00 28.91
C THR A 229 6.88 -18.61 29.94
N GLN A 230 8.10 -18.07 30.07
CA GLN A 230 9.05 -18.51 31.10
C GLN A 230 8.54 -18.23 32.52
N VAL A 231 7.94 -17.06 32.76
CA VAL A 231 7.33 -16.73 34.06
C VAL A 231 6.17 -17.66 34.38
N GLU A 232 5.28 -17.92 33.43
CA GLU A 232 4.16 -18.84 33.61
C GLU A 232 4.63 -20.27 33.93
N SER A 233 5.62 -20.78 33.20
CA SER A 233 6.22 -22.09 33.47
C SER A 233 6.87 -22.15 34.86
N SER A 234 7.60 -21.10 35.24
CA SER A 234 8.21 -20.97 36.57
C SER A 234 7.17 -20.95 37.70
N ARG A 235 6.02 -20.30 37.48
CA ARG A 235 4.88 -20.27 38.42
C ARG A 235 4.21 -21.63 38.57
N GLN A 236 4.05 -22.36 37.47
CA GLN A 236 3.52 -23.73 37.50
C GLN A 236 4.44 -24.66 38.31
N ALA A 237 5.76 -24.56 38.11
CA ALA A 237 6.74 -25.34 38.86
C ALA A 237 6.72 -25.01 40.37
N TRP A 238 6.62 -23.73 40.72
CA TRP A 238 6.46 -23.30 42.12
C TRP A 238 5.20 -23.88 42.74
N SER A 239 4.05 -23.80 42.04
CA SER A 239 2.77 -24.33 42.51
C SER A 239 2.83 -25.84 42.75
N ALA A 240 3.46 -26.58 41.83
CA ALA A 240 3.66 -28.02 41.98
C ALA A 240 4.54 -28.36 43.20
N ALA A 241 5.61 -27.58 43.44
CA ALA A 241 6.48 -27.76 44.60
C ALA A 241 5.73 -27.55 45.92
N GLN A 242 4.86 -26.52 45.99
CA GLN A 242 4.02 -26.25 47.16
C GLN A 242 3.04 -27.41 47.46
N ALA A 243 2.47 -28.03 46.43
CA ALA A 243 1.57 -29.18 46.60
C ALA A 243 2.26 -30.44 47.16
N THR A 244 3.58 -30.58 46.95
CA THR A 244 4.37 -31.74 47.41
C THR A 244 5.06 -31.56 48.76
N ALA A 245 4.98 -30.38 49.40
CA ALA A 245 5.60 -30.15 50.70
C ALA A 245 4.94 -31.02 51.80
N PRO A 246 5.69 -31.90 52.51
CA PRO A 246 5.10 -32.80 53.50
C PRO A 246 4.57 -31.99 54.70
N ARG A 247 3.26 -32.08 54.96
CA ARG A 247 2.68 -31.64 56.23
C ARG A 247 3.35 -32.40 57.37
N ALA A 248 4.14 -31.70 58.16
CA ALA A 248 4.73 -32.24 59.37
C ALA A 248 3.63 -32.68 60.36
N GLY A 249 3.59 -34.00 60.58
CA GLY A 249 3.15 -34.75 61.76
C GLY A 249 2.06 -34.19 62.68
N GLY A 250 0.93 -34.91 62.74
CA GLY A 250 -0.02 -34.81 63.86
C GLY A 250 -1.18 -35.79 63.80
N GLY A 251 -0.95 -37.04 64.25
CA GLY A 251 -1.93 -37.84 65.01
C GLY A 251 -3.13 -38.50 64.30
N SER A 252 -3.23 -39.81 64.48
CA SER A 252 -4.33 -40.72 64.09
C SER A 252 -5.75 -40.27 64.48
N GLY A 253 -6.75 -40.59 63.64
CA GLY A 253 -8.16 -40.61 64.03
C GLY A 253 -9.18 -40.76 62.89
N SER A 254 -9.79 -41.94 62.80
CA SER A 254 -11.12 -42.31 62.25
C SER A 254 -11.81 -41.50 61.13
N SER A 255 -12.01 -42.20 60.01
CA SER A 255 -13.24 -42.33 59.20
C SER A 255 -14.31 -41.22 59.20
N SER A 256 -14.51 -40.59 58.03
CA SER A 256 -15.81 -40.41 57.37
C SER A 256 -15.64 -39.77 55.98
N SER A 257 -16.57 -40.10 55.10
CA SER A 257 -16.67 -39.66 53.70
C SER A 257 -16.82 -38.15 53.52
N SER A 258 -16.55 -37.70 52.29
CA SER A 258 -17.09 -36.50 51.63
C SER A 258 -16.20 -35.25 51.58
N THR A 259 -15.90 -34.89 50.32
CA THR A 259 -15.90 -33.55 49.71
C THR A 259 -14.73 -32.57 49.94
N THR A 260 -14.19 -32.18 48.77
CA THR A 260 -13.60 -30.88 48.41
C THR A 260 -12.13 -30.67 48.75
N ALA A 261 -11.31 -30.75 47.69
CA ALA A 261 -9.94 -30.26 47.66
C ALA A 261 -9.90 -28.74 47.91
N PRO A 262 -8.87 -28.20 48.59
CA PRO A 262 -8.82 -26.78 48.95
C PRO A 262 -8.25 -25.92 47.82
N GLY A 263 -9.05 -24.93 47.38
CA GLY A 263 -8.60 -23.59 46.96
C GLY A 263 -7.81 -23.46 45.66
N GLY A 264 -8.49 -23.56 44.52
CA GLY A 264 -8.02 -23.04 43.23
C GLY A 264 -9.10 -22.17 42.62
N TRP A 265 -8.74 -21.01 42.08
CA TRP A 265 -9.65 -20.10 41.37
C TRP A 265 -10.31 -20.82 40.18
N SER A 266 -11.55 -21.30 40.31
CA SER A 266 -12.19 -22.13 39.28
C SER A 266 -13.67 -21.84 39.04
N ASP A 267 -14.10 -20.58 39.16
CA ASP A 267 -15.48 -20.20 38.78
C ASP A 267 -15.47 -19.48 37.43
N PHE A 268 -15.33 -20.26 36.35
CA PHE A 268 -15.65 -19.79 35.00
C PHE A 268 -16.61 -20.77 34.32
N ASP A 269 -17.49 -20.24 33.48
CA ASP A 269 -18.41 -21.02 32.65
C ASP A 269 -18.03 -20.86 31.18
N VAL A 270 -18.21 -21.92 30.39
CA VAL A 270 -17.99 -21.88 28.93
C VAL A 270 -19.28 -22.27 28.24
N SER A 271 -19.81 -21.36 27.43
CA SER A 271 -21.04 -21.58 26.67
C SER A 271 -20.78 -21.46 25.17
N VAL A 272 -21.50 -22.24 24.36
CA VAL A 272 -21.43 -22.12 22.90
C VAL A 272 -22.06 -20.79 22.48
N ALA A 273 -21.36 -20.03 21.66
CA ALA A 273 -21.86 -18.77 21.10
C ALA A 273 -22.49 -19.03 19.73
N ASP A 274 -23.59 -18.33 19.42
CA ASP A 274 -24.13 -18.32 18.05
C ASP A 274 -23.13 -17.62 17.11
N PRO A 275 -22.59 -18.32 16.09
CA PRO A 275 -21.61 -17.72 15.20
C PRO A 275 -22.21 -16.74 14.19
N SER A 276 -23.54 -16.54 14.14
CA SER A 276 -24.20 -15.64 13.20
C SER A 276 -23.65 -14.20 13.23
N ALA A 277 -23.37 -13.68 14.43
CA ALA A 277 -22.77 -12.35 14.59
C ALA A 277 -21.33 -12.30 14.04
N PHE A 278 -20.56 -13.37 14.21
CA PHE A 278 -19.21 -13.48 13.69
C PHE A 278 -19.20 -13.62 12.15
N CYS A 279 -20.13 -14.39 11.58
CA CYS A 279 -20.37 -14.45 10.13
C CYS A 279 -20.72 -13.08 9.55
N ALA A 280 -21.64 -12.35 10.18
CA ALA A 280 -22.00 -11.00 9.74
C ALA A 280 -20.81 -10.03 9.79
N ALA A 281 -19.95 -10.16 10.80
CA ALA A 281 -18.73 -9.37 10.91
C ALA A 281 -17.71 -9.71 9.80
N LEU A 282 -17.57 -10.99 9.43
CA LEU A 282 -16.73 -11.43 8.31
C LEU A 282 -17.22 -10.84 6.98
N ASP A 283 -18.52 -10.91 6.71
CA ASP A 283 -19.12 -10.33 5.50
C ASP A 283 -18.96 -8.81 5.47
N SER A 284 -19.17 -8.13 6.60
CA SER A 284 -18.95 -6.69 6.71
C SER A 284 -17.49 -6.30 6.47
N ALA A 285 -16.54 -7.08 6.99
CA ALA A 285 -15.12 -6.84 6.80
C ALA A 285 -14.70 -7.02 5.33
N ARG A 286 -15.20 -8.07 4.68
CA ARG A 286 -14.94 -8.34 3.25
C ARG A 286 -15.52 -7.25 2.35
N THR A 287 -16.80 -6.95 2.52
CA THR A 287 -17.48 -5.92 1.71
C THR A 287 -16.91 -4.53 1.94
N GLY A 288 -16.56 -4.17 3.18
CA GLY A 288 -15.90 -2.91 3.51
C GLY A 288 -14.52 -2.74 2.88
N ALA A 289 -13.83 -3.84 2.56
CA ALA A 289 -12.53 -3.86 1.88
C ALA A 289 -12.63 -4.06 0.36
N GLY A 290 -13.84 -4.05 -0.21
CA GLY A 290 -14.06 -4.24 -1.65
C GLY A 290 -14.08 -5.70 -2.13
N SER A 291 -14.00 -6.68 -1.22
CA SER A 291 -14.15 -8.10 -1.55
C SER A 291 -15.63 -8.51 -1.56
N PRO A 292 -16.05 -9.49 -2.40
CA PRO A 292 -17.40 -10.06 -2.34
C PRO A 292 -17.67 -10.68 -0.96
N ALA A 293 -18.92 -10.59 -0.49
CA ALA A 293 -19.37 -11.33 0.70
C ALA A 293 -19.14 -12.84 0.54
N LEU A 294 -19.11 -13.57 1.65
CA LEU A 294 -19.01 -15.03 1.65
C LEU A 294 -20.23 -15.62 0.93
N THR A 295 -20.00 -16.64 0.10
CA THR A 295 -21.10 -17.37 -0.54
C THR A 295 -21.85 -18.25 0.45
N SER A 296 -21.18 -18.65 1.53
CA SER A 296 -21.76 -19.34 2.67
C SER A 296 -20.90 -19.11 3.92
N CYS A 297 -21.53 -18.87 5.06
CA CYS A 297 -20.89 -18.89 6.37
C CYS A 297 -21.77 -19.72 7.31
N VAL A 298 -21.25 -20.85 7.79
CA VAL A 298 -22.02 -21.83 8.57
C VAL A 298 -21.31 -22.26 9.83
N ALA A 299 -22.10 -22.53 10.87
CA ALA A 299 -21.60 -23.15 12.08
C ALA A 299 -21.00 -24.54 11.76
N SER A 300 -19.88 -24.85 12.37
CA SER A 300 -19.22 -26.16 12.26
C SER A 300 -18.99 -26.73 13.66
N ASP A 301 -19.35 -28.00 13.84
CA ASP A 301 -19.17 -28.70 15.12
C ASP A 301 -17.68 -28.79 15.49
N ALA A 302 -16.80 -29.00 14.50
CA ALA A 302 -15.36 -29.06 14.73
C ALA A 302 -14.81 -27.69 15.17
N GLN A 303 -15.25 -26.61 14.53
CA GLN A 303 -14.80 -25.26 14.88
C GLN A 303 -15.37 -24.83 16.25
N SER A 304 -16.61 -25.24 16.56
CA SER A 304 -17.24 -24.94 17.85
C SER A 304 -16.57 -25.72 18.99
N ALA A 305 -16.25 -27.00 18.78
CA ALA A 305 -15.50 -27.81 19.73
C ALA A 305 -14.13 -27.18 20.03
N HIS A 306 -13.41 -26.77 18.99
CA HIS A 306 -12.11 -26.11 19.16
C HIS A 306 -12.23 -24.76 19.90
N ALA A 307 -13.26 -23.96 19.59
CA ALA A 307 -13.51 -22.71 20.31
C ALA A 307 -13.81 -22.94 21.80
N ILE A 308 -14.54 -24.01 22.15
CA ILE A 308 -14.79 -24.41 23.54
C ILE A 308 -13.48 -24.79 24.24
N GLU A 309 -12.63 -25.59 23.58
CA GLU A 309 -11.32 -25.97 24.14
C GLU A 309 -10.45 -24.74 24.43
N MET A 310 -10.39 -23.79 23.49
CA MET A 310 -9.66 -22.52 23.68
C MET A 310 -10.23 -21.69 24.83
N ALA A 311 -11.56 -21.57 24.92
CA ALA A 311 -12.24 -20.87 26.00
C ALA A 311 -11.97 -21.52 27.37
N GLN A 312 -12.00 -22.85 27.45
CA GLN A 312 -11.69 -23.59 28.67
C GLN A 312 -10.24 -23.40 29.11
N ALA A 313 -9.31 -23.44 28.17
CA ALA A 313 -7.89 -23.23 28.44
C ALA A 313 -7.56 -21.76 28.76
N GLY A 314 -8.34 -20.81 28.26
CA GLY A 314 -8.02 -19.38 28.35
C GLY A 314 -6.85 -18.98 27.45
N SER A 315 -6.63 -19.72 26.38
CA SER A 315 -5.53 -19.51 25.42
C SER A 315 -5.98 -19.88 24.01
N ILE A 316 -5.26 -19.39 23.00
CA ILE A 316 -5.54 -19.72 21.59
C ILE A 316 -4.41 -20.54 20.98
N TRP A 317 -4.77 -21.51 20.14
CA TRP A 317 -3.83 -22.28 19.34
C TRP A 317 -4.51 -22.78 18.08
N HIS A 318 -3.69 -23.11 17.08
CA HIS A 318 -4.15 -23.76 15.86
C HIS A 318 -4.11 -25.29 16.02
N THR A 319 -5.14 -25.99 15.55
CA THR A 319 -5.13 -27.46 15.36
C THR A 319 -4.71 -27.86 13.94
N GLY A 320 -4.71 -26.90 13.01
CA GLY A 320 -4.46 -27.11 11.58
C GLY A 320 -5.73 -27.37 10.77
N ASN A 321 -6.91 -27.42 11.40
CA ASN A 321 -8.21 -27.51 10.74
C ASN A 321 -8.90 -26.15 10.55
N GLU A 322 -8.25 -25.08 10.98
CA GLU A 322 -8.72 -23.70 10.95
C GLU A 322 -7.66 -22.80 10.34
N ASN A 323 -8.08 -21.70 9.73
CA ASN A 323 -7.18 -20.72 9.15
C ASN A 323 -6.97 -19.53 10.08
N ILE A 324 -7.96 -19.22 10.92
CA ILE A 324 -7.88 -18.14 11.90
C ILE A 324 -8.48 -18.59 13.24
N VAL A 325 -7.83 -18.20 14.34
CA VAL A 325 -8.34 -18.31 15.71
C VAL A 325 -8.08 -17.01 16.46
N GLY A 326 -8.92 -16.70 17.44
CA GLY A 326 -8.69 -15.55 18.30
C GLY A 326 -9.77 -15.40 19.36
N TYR A 327 -9.55 -14.48 20.28
CA TYR A 327 -10.53 -14.12 21.29
C TYR A 327 -10.55 -12.62 21.56
N SER A 328 -11.68 -12.12 22.04
CA SER A 328 -11.83 -10.74 22.48
C SER A 328 -13.05 -10.59 23.37
N ASP A 329 -13.27 -9.41 23.94
CA ASP A 329 -14.48 -9.08 24.70
C ASP A 329 -15.75 -8.98 23.83
N THR A 330 -15.60 -8.68 22.54
CA THR A 330 -16.69 -8.60 21.57
C THR A 330 -16.30 -9.14 20.21
N VAL A 331 -17.28 -9.54 19.40
CA VAL A 331 -17.06 -9.93 18.00
C VAL A 331 -16.45 -8.77 17.18
N SER A 332 -16.88 -7.53 17.44
CA SER A 332 -16.39 -6.36 16.71
C SER A 332 -14.91 -6.08 16.98
N SER A 333 -14.50 -6.15 18.25
CA SER A 333 -13.08 -5.99 18.62
C SER A 333 -12.23 -7.14 18.09
N LEU A 334 -12.75 -8.37 18.12
CA LEU A 334 -12.08 -9.52 17.52
C LEU A 334 -11.87 -9.34 16.00
N MET A 335 -12.91 -8.90 15.28
CA MET A 335 -12.81 -8.65 13.84
C MET A 335 -11.83 -7.52 13.52
N ALA A 336 -11.82 -6.44 14.31
CA ALA A 336 -10.85 -5.37 14.15
C ALA A 336 -9.40 -5.88 14.31
N ALA A 337 -9.15 -6.74 15.30
CA ALA A 337 -7.84 -7.36 15.52
C ALA A 337 -7.43 -8.28 14.35
N PHE A 338 -8.37 -9.07 13.81
CA PHE A 338 -8.08 -9.89 12.62
C PHE A 338 -7.77 -9.05 11.39
N MET A 339 -8.50 -7.96 11.15
CA MET A 339 -8.23 -7.09 10.00
C MET A 339 -6.94 -6.27 10.14
N ALA A 340 -6.48 -6.02 11.36
CA ALA A 340 -5.18 -5.41 11.62
C ALA A 340 -4.01 -6.34 11.24
N SER A 341 -4.12 -7.64 11.52
CA SER A 341 -3.11 -8.64 11.15
C SER A 341 -3.07 -8.87 9.64
N SER A 342 -1.90 -8.70 9.00
CA SER A 342 -1.74 -8.91 7.56
C SER A 342 -2.06 -10.35 7.12
N THR A 343 -1.73 -11.34 7.96
CA THR A 343 -1.96 -12.76 7.66
C THR A 343 -3.44 -13.11 7.79
N HIS A 344 -4.10 -12.69 8.87
CA HIS A 344 -5.54 -12.92 9.04
C HIS A 344 -6.36 -12.14 8.01
N ARG A 345 -6.00 -10.88 7.73
CA ARG A 345 -6.62 -10.07 6.70
C ARG A 345 -6.54 -10.75 5.32
N ALA A 346 -5.37 -11.27 4.93
CA ALA A 346 -5.24 -11.99 3.66
C ALA A 346 -6.16 -13.22 3.58
N LEU A 347 -6.27 -13.98 4.67
CA LEU A 347 -7.15 -15.15 4.76
C LEU A 347 -8.64 -14.76 4.72
N ILE A 348 -9.04 -13.69 5.41
CA ILE A 348 -10.42 -13.20 5.42
C ILE A 348 -10.81 -12.63 4.06
N LEU A 349 -9.90 -11.93 3.39
CA LEU A 349 -10.18 -11.28 2.10
C LEU A 349 -10.04 -12.23 0.91
N THR A 350 -9.36 -13.37 1.08
CA THR A 350 -9.13 -14.42 0.06
C THR A 350 -8.69 -13.87 -1.31
N ASP A 351 -7.82 -12.87 -1.31
CA ASP A 351 -7.36 -12.13 -2.51
C ASP A 351 -8.52 -11.63 -3.40
N GLY A 352 -9.66 -11.26 -2.81
CA GLY A 352 -10.84 -10.78 -3.53
C GLY A 352 -11.71 -11.86 -4.18
N ARG A 353 -11.36 -13.15 -4.03
CA ARG A 353 -12.14 -14.27 -4.57
C ARG A 353 -13.39 -14.57 -3.73
N GLN A 354 -14.36 -15.26 -4.34
CA GLN A 354 -15.47 -15.85 -3.59
C GLN A 354 -14.92 -16.91 -2.62
N ALA A 355 -15.53 -17.02 -1.43
CA ALA A 355 -15.11 -17.98 -0.42
C ALA A 355 -16.30 -18.42 0.43
N THR A 356 -16.20 -19.61 1.01
CA THR A 356 -17.09 -20.09 2.08
C THR A 356 -16.34 -20.14 3.39
N ALA A 357 -17.03 -19.96 4.51
CA ALA A 357 -16.46 -20.10 5.85
C ALA A 357 -17.21 -21.12 6.70
N GLN A 358 -16.46 -21.94 7.43
CA GLN A 358 -16.93 -22.74 8.55
C GLN A 358 -16.45 -22.10 9.84
N VAL A 359 -17.36 -21.83 10.77
CA VAL A 359 -17.08 -21.04 11.97
C VAL A 359 -17.59 -21.72 13.23
N GLY A 360 -16.96 -21.43 14.36
CA GLY A 360 -17.45 -21.81 15.67
C GLY A 360 -16.95 -20.83 16.72
N CYS A 361 -17.79 -20.51 17.69
CA CYS A 361 -17.44 -19.58 18.75
C CYS A 361 -17.93 -20.09 20.11
N ALA A 362 -17.24 -19.70 21.18
CA ALA A 362 -17.61 -19.99 22.55
C ALA A 362 -17.37 -18.76 23.43
N TRP A 363 -18.28 -18.49 24.36
CA TRP A 363 -18.08 -17.52 25.41
C TRP A 363 -17.42 -18.19 26.60
N ARG A 364 -16.39 -17.55 27.12
CA ARG A 364 -15.87 -17.78 28.47
C ARG A 364 -16.41 -16.68 29.36
N HIS A 365 -17.12 -17.05 30.41
CA HIS A 365 -17.59 -16.13 31.45
C HIS A 365 -16.79 -16.37 32.71
N ASP A 366 -15.88 -15.46 33.02
CA ASP A 366 -15.12 -15.47 34.26
C ASP A 366 -15.89 -14.68 35.33
N TRP A 367 -16.21 -15.35 36.43
CA TRP A 367 -16.86 -14.73 37.59
C TRP A 367 -15.88 -14.69 38.74
N GLY A 368 -15.75 -13.54 39.40
CA GLY A 368 -14.92 -13.46 40.59
C GLY A 368 -15.22 -12.25 41.43
N ALA A 369 -14.73 -12.27 42.67
CA ALA A 369 -14.69 -11.10 43.53
C ALA A 369 -13.23 -10.72 43.73
N ASN A 370 -12.88 -9.45 43.54
CA ASN A 370 -11.55 -8.97 43.90
C ASN A 370 -11.35 -8.99 45.42
N ALA A 371 -10.14 -8.73 45.90
CA ALA A 371 -9.82 -8.71 47.33
C ALA A 371 -10.64 -7.70 48.16
N GLN A 372 -11.31 -6.74 47.51
CA GLN A 372 -12.24 -5.79 48.12
C GLN A 372 -13.71 -6.25 48.09
N GLY A 373 -14.00 -7.45 47.59
CA GLY A 373 -15.35 -7.99 47.49
C GLY A 373 -16.18 -7.45 46.32
N ALA A 374 -15.56 -6.69 45.39
CA ALA A 374 -16.26 -6.25 44.19
C ALA A 374 -16.32 -7.40 43.17
N THR A 375 -17.54 -7.78 42.80
CA THR A 375 -17.80 -8.80 41.79
C THR A 375 -17.50 -8.25 40.39
N TYR A 376 -16.76 -9.00 39.59
CA TYR A 376 -16.61 -8.75 38.16
C TYR A 376 -17.23 -9.89 37.36
N ASP A 377 -17.87 -9.51 36.26
CA ASP A 377 -18.34 -10.38 35.19
C ASP A 377 -17.55 -9.99 33.96
N TYR A 378 -16.68 -10.89 33.53
CA TYR A 378 -15.85 -10.68 32.35
C TYR A 378 -16.14 -11.80 31.36
N SER A 379 -16.55 -11.39 30.16
CA SER A 379 -16.91 -12.31 29.10
C SER A 379 -15.97 -12.13 27.91
N GLN A 380 -15.40 -13.23 27.43
CA GLN A 380 -14.59 -13.26 26.22
C GLN A 380 -15.20 -14.23 25.22
N ILE A 381 -15.31 -13.83 23.96
CA ILE A 381 -15.66 -14.71 22.86
C ILE A 381 -14.38 -15.24 22.22
N TYR A 382 -14.28 -16.56 22.15
CA TYR A 382 -13.26 -17.29 21.41
C TYR A 382 -13.91 -17.76 20.11
N CYS A 383 -13.30 -17.47 18.97
CA CYS A 383 -13.79 -17.92 17.67
C CYS A 383 -12.69 -18.61 16.88
N SER A 384 -13.10 -19.63 16.12
CA SER A 384 -12.30 -20.37 15.16
C SER A 384 -12.99 -20.35 13.81
N ALA A 385 -12.24 -20.15 12.74
CA ALA A 385 -12.78 -20.19 11.39
C ALA A 385 -11.84 -20.81 10.37
N ARG A 386 -12.45 -21.53 9.44
CA ARG A 386 -11.81 -22.09 8.26
C ARG A 386 -12.45 -21.48 7.01
N PHE A 387 -11.63 -21.02 6.08
CA PHE A 387 -12.06 -20.55 4.77
C PHE A 387 -11.71 -21.60 3.71
N ASP A 388 -12.66 -21.89 2.84
CA ASP A 388 -12.42 -22.67 1.63
C ASP A 388 -12.61 -21.70 0.43
N SER A 389 -11.58 -21.57 -0.40
CA SER A 389 -11.48 -20.63 -1.54
C SER A 389 -11.48 -21.34 -2.89
#